data_AF-A0A920JGC2-F1
#
_entry.id   AF-A0A920JGC2-F1
#
_cell.length_a   1.000
_cell.length_b   1.000
_cell.length_c   1.000
_cell.angle_alpha   90.00
_cell.angle_beta   90.00
_cell.angle_gamma   90.00
#
_symmetry.space_group_name_H-M   'P 1'
#
loop_
_entity.id
_entity.type
_entity.pdbx_description
1 polymer ?
#
loop_
_entity_poly.entity_id
_entity_poly.type
_entity_poly.pdbx_seq_one_letter_code
_entity_poly.pdbx_strand_id
1 'polypeptide(L)'
;MPKQHFLYLIILFFLSCTKEEDPLPLDCAGINGGNSICGCMDSTAFNYNSDATHDDGSCQVHVDNGDFYLSFNGSNSNVDLGDMIDQGSYTKAAWVKRYYGYAVNNNIISGNTGHALFAPQSQGAKLSAGHNGDYFIVQDTDSIPEGVWTFVAVTYDANVASGTMTLYTNGVSGCTSHRSGASR
;
A
#
# COMPACT_ATOMS: atom_id res chain seq x y z
N MET A 1 -9.27 -92.49 11.65
CA MET A 1 -7.92 -92.82 11.12
C MET A 1 -7.48 -91.67 10.21
N PRO A 2 -6.21 -91.25 10.18
CA PRO A 2 -5.42 -90.67 11.27
C PRO A 2 -4.98 -89.21 10.99
N LYS A 3 -4.39 -88.61 12.02
CA LYS A 3 -3.74 -87.29 12.10
C LYS A 3 -2.66 -87.09 11.04
N GLN A 4 -2.54 -85.89 10.50
CA GLN A 4 -1.29 -85.43 9.88
C GLN A 4 -0.88 -84.07 10.46
N HIS A 5 -0.03 -84.13 11.48
CA HIS A 5 0.79 -83.01 11.93
C HIS A 5 1.91 -82.83 10.92
N PHE A 6 2.07 -81.63 10.34
CA PHE A 6 3.35 -81.23 9.77
C PHE A 6 3.60 -79.73 10.00
N LEU A 7 4.47 -79.50 11.00
CA LEU A 7 5.57 -78.55 11.01
C LEU A 7 5.27 -77.04 10.96
N TYR A 8 5.39 -76.44 12.16
CA TYR A 8 5.64 -75.02 12.40
C TYR A 8 6.82 -74.52 11.56
N LEU A 9 6.58 -73.57 10.65
CA LEU A 9 7.58 -72.58 10.27
C LEU A 9 7.01 -71.21 10.71
N ILE A 10 7.20 -70.88 12.00
CA ILE A 10 7.08 -69.50 12.46
C ILE A 10 8.21 -68.77 11.74
N ILE A 11 7.89 -68.12 10.63
CA ILE A 11 8.71 -67.05 10.10
C ILE A 11 8.58 -65.95 11.15
N LEU A 12 9.55 -65.88 12.06
CA LEU A 12 9.86 -64.70 12.85
C LEU A 12 10.27 -63.61 11.85
N PHE A 13 9.29 -63.08 11.12
CA PHE A 13 9.36 -61.70 10.70
C PHE A 13 9.32 -60.94 12.01
N PHE A 14 10.51 -60.62 12.51
CA PHE A 14 10.69 -59.46 13.36
C PHE A 14 10.19 -58.27 12.53
N LEU A 15 8.86 -58.04 12.55
CA LEU A 15 8.32 -56.71 12.40
C LEU A 15 8.86 -55.95 13.60
N SER A 16 10.11 -55.53 13.49
CA SER A 16 10.65 -54.48 14.34
C SER A 16 9.81 -53.26 14.00
N CYS A 17 8.80 -53.02 14.82
CA CYS A 17 8.05 -51.78 14.81
C CYS A 17 9.01 -50.71 15.34
N THR A 18 9.80 -50.10 14.46
CA THR A 18 10.39 -48.80 14.77
C THR A 18 9.23 -47.82 14.75
N LYS A 19 8.89 -47.27 15.91
CA LYS A 19 8.06 -46.07 15.93
C LYS A 19 8.86 -45.01 15.16
N GLU A 20 8.35 -44.52 14.04
CA GLU A 20 8.86 -43.27 13.49
C GLU A 20 8.64 -42.22 14.57
N GLU A 21 9.72 -41.66 15.11
CA GLU A 21 9.60 -40.51 15.99
C GLU A 21 9.13 -39.36 15.12
N ASP A 22 7.91 -38.88 15.37
CA ASP A 22 7.39 -37.70 14.69
C ASP A 22 8.43 -36.57 14.83
N PRO A 23 8.88 -35.94 13.73
CA PRO A 23 9.83 -34.85 13.82
C PRO A 23 9.25 -33.76 14.73
N LEU A 24 10.06 -33.27 15.66
CA LEU A 24 9.65 -32.20 16.57
C LEU A 24 9.09 -31.01 15.77
N PRO A 25 8.15 -30.24 16.32
CA PRO A 25 7.68 -29.06 15.62
C PRO A 25 8.84 -28.06 15.43
N LEU A 26 8.91 -27.48 14.23
CA LEU A 26 9.83 -26.41 13.88
C LEU A 26 9.41 -25.12 14.58
N ASP A 27 10.34 -24.40 15.21
CA ASP A 27 10.08 -23.03 15.70
C ASP A 27 10.22 -21.98 14.57
N CYS A 28 9.94 -20.69 14.86
CA CYS A 28 10.05 -19.62 13.86
C CYS A 28 11.49 -19.34 13.39
N ALA A 29 12.50 -19.86 14.07
CA ALA A 29 13.90 -19.79 13.66
C ALA A 29 14.28 -20.93 12.71
N GLY A 30 13.34 -21.84 12.40
CA GLY A 30 13.64 -23.01 11.60
C GLY A 30 14.39 -24.10 12.37
N ILE A 31 14.26 -24.15 13.70
CA ILE A 31 14.93 -25.13 14.56
C ILE A 31 13.93 -26.16 15.10
N ASN A 32 14.24 -27.44 14.87
CA ASN A 32 13.44 -28.59 15.30
C ASN A 32 13.45 -28.71 16.83
N GLY A 33 12.30 -28.46 17.48
CA GLY A 33 12.22 -28.41 18.94
C GLY A 33 12.88 -27.19 19.57
N GLY A 34 13.06 -26.09 18.81
CA GLY A 34 13.56 -24.83 19.34
C GLY A 34 12.59 -24.16 20.32
N ASN A 35 13.12 -23.22 21.11
CA ASN A 35 12.37 -22.48 22.13
C ASN A 35 12.27 -20.98 21.83
N SER A 36 12.43 -20.58 20.57
CA SER A 36 12.37 -19.18 20.17
C SER A 36 11.00 -18.59 20.51
N ILE A 37 11.00 -17.43 21.17
CA ILE A 37 9.80 -16.61 21.35
C ILE A 37 9.63 -15.80 20.06
N CYS A 38 8.55 -16.06 19.35
CA CYS A 38 8.25 -15.43 18.07
C CYS A 38 7.40 -14.17 18.29
N GLY A 39 7.71 -13.11 17.56
CA GLY A 39 6.92 -11.90 17.54
C GLY A 39 7.67 -10.74 16.91
N CYS A 40 7.00 -9.61 16.76
CA CYS A 40 7.64 -8.43 16.17
C CYS A 40 8.76 -7.88 17.06
N MET A 41 9.96 -7.77 16.51
CA MET A 41 11.14 -7.19 17.18
C MET A 41 11.34 -5.69 16.90
N ASP A 42 10.55 -5.10 15.99
CA ASP A 42 10.60 -3.67 15.69
C ASP A 42 9.91 -2.87 16.80
N SER A 43 10.72 -2.15 17.60
CA SER A 43 10.24 -1.29 18.70
C SER A 43 9.30 -0.14 18.27
N THR A 44 9.22 0.16 16.97
CA THR A 44 8.31 1.17 16.42
C THR A 44 6.97 0.60 15.95
N ALA A 45 6.86 -0.73 15.85
CA ALA A 45 5.63 -1.40 15.45
C ALA A 45 4.61 -1.45 16.59
N PHE A 46 3.33 -1.41 16.24
CA PHE A 46 2.22 -1.41 17.20
C PHE A 46 2.09 -2.73 17.99
N ASN A 47 2.55 -3.83 17.41
CA ASN A 47 2.54 -5.16 18.01
C ASN A 47 3.95 -5.62 18.43
N TYR A 48 4.85 -4.67 18.73
CA TYR A 48 6.16 -4.97 19.29
C TYR A 48 6.05 -5.90 20.51
N ASN A 49 6.83 -6.98 20.51
CA ASN A 49 6.94 -7.90 21.62
C ASN A 49 8.38 -7.87 22.16
N SER A 50 8.56 -7.29 23.35
CA SER A 50 9.88 -7.21 23.99
C SER A 50 10.47 -8.56 24.37
N ASP A 51 9.64 -9.60 24.49
CA ASP A 51 10.08 -10.94 24.81
C ASP A 51 10.44 -11.73 23.53
N ALA A 52 10.19 -11.18 22.34
CA ALA A 52 10.52 -11.83 21.08
C ALA A 52 12.04 -11.96 20.93
N THR A 53 12.45 -13.19 20.62
CA THR A 53 13.85 -13.56 20.33
C THR A 53 14.10 -13.74 18.84
N HIS A 54 13.03 -13.87 18.04
CA HIS A 54 13.06 -13.97 16.59
C HIS A 54 11.88 -13.20 15.99
N ASP A 55 12.17 -12.40 14.96
CA ASP A 55 11.16 -11.70 14.18
C ASP A 55 10.41 -12.71 13.31
N ASP A 56 9.09 -12.78 13.49
CA ASP A 56 8.21 -13.65 12.72
C ASP A 56 7.60 -12.92 11.50
N GLY A 57 8.01 -11.67 11.24
CA GLY A 57 7.51 -10.85 10.15
C GLY A 57 6.10 -10.31 10.40
N SER A 58 5.57 -10.43 11.62
CA SER A 58 4.23 -9.92 11.97
C SER A 58 4.20 -8.42 12.25
N CYS A 59 5.33 -7.71 12.21
CA CYS A 59 5.41 -6.30 12.58
C CYS A 59 4.40 -5.41 11.83
N GLN A 60 3.52 -4.78 12.62
CA GLN A 60 2.52 -3.83 12.15
C GLN A 60 3.07 -2.40 12.30
N VAL A 61 3.61 -1.88 11.21
CA VAL A 61 4.04 -0.47 11.10
C VAL A 61 2.86 0.52 10.98
N HIS A 62 1.64 0.02 10.82
CA HIS A 62 0.42 0.83 10.79
C HIS A 62 -0.66 0.14 11.61
N VAL A 63 -1.45 0.93 12.35
CA VAL A 63 -2.70 0.44 12.95
C VAL A 63 -3.67 0.20 11.80
N ASP A 64 -3.98 -1.06 11.52
CA ASP A 64 -5.11 -1.38 10.65
C ASP A 64 -6.39 -1.10 11.42
N ASN A 65 -6.84 0.15 11.37
CA ASN A 65 -8.08 0.58 11.99
C ASN A 65 -9.29 0.20 11.12
N GLY A 66 -9.13 -0.67 10.11
CA GLY A 66 -10.14 -1.01 9.12
C GLY A 66 -10.23 -0.02 7.96
N ASP A 67 -11.01 -0.38 6.94
CA ASP A 67 -11.19 0.39 5.71
C ASP A 67 -12.10 1.62 5.90
N PHE A 68 -11.64 2.60 6.66
CA PHE A 68 -12.33 3.89 6.77
C PHE A 68 -11.89 4.84 5.65
N TYR A 69 -12.87 5.38 4.93
CA TYR A 69 -12.64 6.40 3.90
C TYR A 69 -13.67 7.52 4.00
N LEU A 70 -13.25 8.72 3.60
CA LEU A 70 -14.15 9.84 3.43
C LEU A 70 -14.96 9.64 2.15
N SER A 71 -16.29 9.64 2.29
CA SER A 71 -17.22 9.55 1.17
C SER A 71 -17.75 10.92 0.81
N PHE A 72 -17.58 11.33 -0.44
CA PHE A 72 -18.04 12.61 -0.96
C PHE A 72 -19.18 12.37 -1.95
N ASN A 73 -20.36 12.94 -1.67
CA ASN A 73 -21.57 12.70 -2.48
C ASN A 73 -21.65 13.54 -3.77
N GLY A 74 -20.63 14.36 -4.04
CA GLY A 74 -20.58 15.25 -5.21
C GLY A 74 -21.34 16.57 -5.07
N SER A 75 -22.02 16.84 -3.95
CA SER A 75 -22.75 18.08 -3.66
C SER A 75 -22.25 18.70 -2.36
N ASN A 76 -21.53 19.82 -2.45
CA ASN A 76 -21.01 20.60 -1.32
C ASN A 76 -20.28 19.76 -0.25
N SER A 77 -19.66 18.66 -0.65
CA SER A 77 -18.88 17.79 0.25
C SER A 77 -17.41 18.17 0.13
N ASN A 78 -16.86 18.78 1.17
CA ASN A 78 -15.43 19.04 1.30
C ASN A 78 -15.01 18.89 2.76
N VAL A 79 -13.71 18.77 2.97
CA VAL A 79 -13.09 18.90 4.29
C VAL A 79 -12.16 20.10 4.20
N ASP A 80 -12.41 21.09 5.04
CA ASP A 80 -11.55 22.27 5.16
C ASP A 80 -10.59 22.06 6.34
N LEU A 81 -9.30 22.06 6.04
CA LEU A 81 -8.22 21.94 7.02
C LEU A 81 -7.51 23.28 7.24
N GLY A 82 -7.99 24.37 6.64
CA GLY A 82 -7.29 25.64 6.60
C GLY A 82 -6.12 25.66 5.61
N ASP A 83 -5.26 26.66 5.76
CA ASP A 83 -4.07 26.81 4.91
C ASP A 83 -2.91 25.97 5.43
N MET A 84 -2.74 24.80 4.83
CA MET A 84 -1.76 23.79 5.24
C MET A 84 -0.62 23.59 4.22
N ILE A 85 -0.66 24.30 3.10
CA ILE A 85 0.28 24.10 1.98
C ILE A 85 1.11 25.36 1.80
N ASP A 86 2.37 25.29 2.27
CA ASP A 86 3.34 26.36 2.10
C ASP A 86 3.61 26.66 0.61
N GLN A 87 4.08 27.86 0.32
CA GLN A 87 4.46 28.29 -1.04
C GLN A 87 5.79 27.66 -1.54
N GLY A 88 6.42 26.80 -0.74
CA GLY A 88 7.65 26.09 -1.08
C GLY A 88 7.41 24.79 -1.86
N SER A 89 8.35 23.85 -1.75
CA SER A 89 8.17 22.49 -2.27
C SER A 89 7.12 21.74 -1.44
N TYR A 90 6.22 21.01 -2.10
CA TYR A 90 5.16 20.27 -1.43
C TYR A 90 4.83 18.96 -2.14
N THR A 91 4.16 18.07 -1.41
CA THR A 91 3.55 16.86 -1.98
C THR A 91 2.09 16.79 -1.54
N LYS A 92 1.19 16.48 -2.48
CA LYS A 92 -0.19 16.10 -2.17
C LYS A 92 -0.35 14.65 -2.59
N ALA A 93 -0.86 13.80 -1.72
CA ALA A 93 -1.07 12.39 -2.02
C ALA A 93 -2.38 11.89 -1.38
N ALA A 94 -3.10 11.03 -2.08
CA ALA A 94 -4.33 10.43 -1.59
C ALA A 94 -4.60 9.09 -2.28
N TRP A 95 -5.25 8.18 -1.57
CA TRP A 95 -6.03 7.13 -2.21
C TRP A 95 -7.38 7.70 -2.63
N VAL A 96 -7.76 7.48 -3.89
CA VAL A 96 -9.06 7.92 -4.42
C VAL A 96 -9.79 6.78 -5.09
N LYS A 97 -11.11 6.76 -4.92
CA LYS A 97 -12.02 5.87 -5.63
C LYS A 97 -13.15 6.71 -6.21
N ARG A 98 -13.08 6.99 -7.51
CA ARG A 98 -14.11 7.79 -8.17
C ARG A 98 -15.20 6.92 -8.78
N TYR A 99 -16.38 7.50 -8.90
CA TYR A 99 -17.49 6.96 -9.68
C TYR A 99 -17.91 8.00 -10.73
N TYR A 100 -18.55 7.55 -11.79
CA TYR A 100 -19.17 8.47 -12.74
C TYR A 100 -20.15 9.40 -12.04
N GLY A 101 -20.02 10.70 -12.28
CA GLY A 101 -20.86 11.72 -11.69
C GLY A 101 -20.61 13.05 -12.37
N TYR A 102 -21.69 13.79 -12.68
CA TYR A 102 -21.66 15.09 -13.36
C TYR A 102 -21.21 16.24 -12.46
N ALA A 103 -20.29 15.99 -11.53
CA ALA A 103 -19.70 17.05 -10.72
C ALA A 103 -18.65 17.78 -11.56
N VAL A 104 -18.90 19.07 -11.81
CA VAL A 104 -17.89 19.96 -12.35
C VAL A 104 -16.88 20.24 -11.23
N ASN A 105 -15.60 19.98 -11.50
CA ASN A 105 -14.40 20.28 -10.71
C ASN A 105 -13.65 19.09 -10.07
N ASN A 106 -14.30 17.98 -9.64
CA ASN A 106 -13.65 16.76 -9.09
C ASN A 106 -12.31 17.00 -8.36
N ASN A 107 -12.30 17.94 -7.41
CA ASN A 107 -11.10 18.28 -6.66
C ASN A 107 -10.76 17.16 -5.68
N ILE A 108 -9.46 16.84 -5.60
CA ILE A 108 -8.93 15.84 -4.67
C ILE A 108 -8.28 16.57 -3.50
N ILE A 109 -7.26 17.40 -3.76
CA ILE A 109 -6.62 18.25 -2.76
C ILE A 109 -6.30 19.61 -3.40
N SER A 110 -6.90 20.67 -2.89
CA SER A 110 -6.65 22.06 -3.32
C SER A 110 -6.09 22.91 -2.18
N GLY A 111 -5.41 24.00 -2.51
CA GLY A 111 -4.94 25.00 -1.55
C GLY A 111 -5.45 26.41 -1.91
N ASN A 112 -5.40 27.33 -0.95
CA ASN A 112 -5.99 28.67 -1.06
C ASN A 112 -5.22 29.63 -2.01
N THR A 113 -4.00 29.28 -2.40
CA THR A 113 -3.13 30.06 -3.30
C THR A 113 -3.10 29.52 -4.74
N GLY A 114 -4.15 28.82 -5.16
CA GLY A 114 -4.26 28.31 -6.53
C GLY A 114 -3.41 27.06 -6.79
N HIS A 115 -3.23 26.21 -5.76
CA HIS A 115 -2.68 24.86 -5.92
C HIS A 115 -3.82 23.87 -6.10
N ALA A 116 -3.73 22.97 -7.08
CA ALA A 116 -4.78 21.98 -7.33
C ALA A 116 -4.19 20.61 -7.65
N LEU A 117 -4.83 19.56 -7.12
CA LEU A 117 -4.76 18.17 -7.55
C LEU A 117 -6.21 17.70 -7.74
N PHE A 118 -6.56 17.31 -8.97
CA PHE A 118 -7.96 17.12 -9.37
C PHE A 118 -8.05 16.24 -10.62
N ALA A 119 -9.23 15.71 -10.91
CA ALA A 119 -9.48 14.85 -12.07
C ALA A 119 -10.85 15.16 -12.71
N PRO A 120 -10.97 16.30 -13.42
CA PRO A 120 -12.25 16.79 -13.90
C PRO A 120 -12.78 15.92 -15.04
N GLN A 121 -14.09 15.64 -15.05
CA GLN A 121 -14.72 14.87 -16.13
C GLN A 121 -14.56 15.54 -17.50
N SER A 122 -14.52 16.88 -17.55
CA SER A 122 -14.32 17.64 -18.78
C SER A 122 -12.97 17.39 -19.46
N GLN A 123 -11.98 16.88 -18.71
CA GLN A 123 -10.68 16.45 -19.23
C GLN A 123 -10.57 14.92 -19.30
N GLY A 124 -11.69 14.21 -19.31
CA GLY A 124 -11.74 12.75 -19.34
C GLY A 124 -11.32 12.10 -18.01
N ALA A 125 -11.49 12.78 -16.87
CA ALA A 125 -11.08 12.28 -15.56
C ALA A 125 -9.60 11.88 -15.47
N LYS A 126 -8.76 12.60 -16.22
CA LYS A 126 -7.30 12.50 -16.18
C LYS A 126 -6.79 13.25 -14.97
N LEU A 127 -5.89 12.61 -14.22
CA LEU A 127 -5.25 13.25 -13.08
C LEU A 127 -4.51 14.50 -13.56
N SER A 128 -4.79 15.65 -12.94
CA SER A 128 -4.24 16.94 -13.32
C SER A 128 -3.80 17.70 -12.08
N ALA A 129 -2.74 18.50 -12.22
CA ALA A 129 -2.28 19.35 -11.13
C ALA A 129 -1.69 20.68 -11.62
N GLY A 130 -1.71 21.65 -10.71
CA GLY A 130 -1.33 23.02 -10.99
C GLY A 130 -0.91 23.81 -9.76
N HIS A 131 -0.32 24.98 -10.02
CA HIS A 131 0.34 25.85 -9.04
C HIS A 131 0.22 27.32 -9.46
N ASN A 132 0.08 28.23 -8.48
CA ASN A 132 0.01 29.68 -8.67
C ASN A 132 -1.06 30.14 -9.69
N GLY A 133 -2.22 29.47 -9.68
CA GLY A 133 -3.36 29.83 -10.53
C GLY A 133 -3.30 29.25 -11.95
N ASP A 134 -2.21 28.60 -12.34
CA ASP A 134 -2.19 27.72 -13.51
C ASP A 134 -2.56 26.30 -13.07
N TYR A 135 -3.79 25.89 -13.36
CA TYR A 135 -4.37 24.65 -12.86
C TYR A 135 -3.97 23.41 -13.66
N PHE A 136 -3.42 23.55 -14.87
CA PHE A 136 -3.18 22.42 -15.78
C PHE A 136 -1.70 22.32 -16.21
N ILE A 137 -0.79 22.53 -15.26
CA ILE A 137 0.66 22.45 -15.51
C ILE A 137 1.07 21.02 -15.91
N VAL A 138 0.49 20.02 -15.26
CA VAL A 138 0.67 18.59 -15.59
C VAL A 138 -0.69 17.90 -15.66
N GLN A 139 -0.82 16.97 -16.59
CA GLN A 139 -1.99 16.13 -16.76
C GLN A 139 -1.55 14.77 -17.29
N ASP A 140 -1.98 13.70 -16.63
CA ASP A 140 -1.72 12.34 -17.09
C ASP A 140 -2.44 12.05 -18.42
N THR A 141 -1.90 11.11 -19.19
CA THR A 141 -2.48 10.72 -20.47
C THR A 141 -3.75 9.90 -20.30
N ASP A 142 -3.75 9.05 -19.27
CA ASP A 142 -4.81 8.10 -18.99
C ASP A 142 -5.78 8.63 -17.94
N SER A 143 -7.04 8.26 -18.11
CA SER A 143 -8.04 8.48 -17.10
C SER A 143 -7.72 7.63 -15.87
N ILE A 144 -8.06 8.12 -14.69
CA ILE A 144 -8.16 7.26 -13.51
C ILE A 144 -9.17 6.13 -13.88
N PRO A 145 -9.15 4.93 -13.28
CA PRO A 145 -10.22 3.93 -13.42
C PRO A 145 -11.41 4.19 -12.49
N GLU A 146 -12.64 3.91 -12.94
CA GLU A 146 -13.85 4.05 -12.11
C GLU A 146 -14.04 2.85 -11.18
N GLY A 147 -14.52 3.08 -9.96
CA GLY A 147 -14.82 2.02 -9.01
C GLY A 147 -13.59 1.26 -8.50
N VAL A 148 -12.37 1.75 -8.78
CA VAL A 148 -11.10 1.15 -8.38
C VAL A 148 -10.32 2.13 -7.52
N TRP A 149 -9.85 1.66 -6.35
CA TRP A 149 -8.93 2.44 -5.52
C TRP A 149 -7.63 2.67 -6.28
N THR A 150 -7.28 3.94 -6.45
CA THR A 150 -6.09 4.39 -7.16
C THR A 150 -5.31 5.32 -6.25
N PHE A 151 -4.03 5.05 -6.06
CA PHE A 151 -3.15 5.97 -5.35
C PHE A 151 -2.72 7.07 -6.31
N VAL A 152 -2.91 8.33 -5.93
CA VAL A 152 -2.53 9.49 -6.72
C VAL A 152 -1.66 10.42 -5.90
N ALA A 153 -0.64 11.00 -6.54
CA ALA A 153 0.17 12.02 -5.91
C ALA A 153 0.66 13.06 -6.91
N VAL A 154 0.98 14.24 -6.40
CA VAL A 154 1.74 15.27 -7.11
C VAL A 154 2.84 15.80 -6.19
N THR A 155 4.04 15.93 -6.74
CA THR A 155 5.15 16.64 -6.11
C THR A 155 5.39 17.95 -6.85
N TYR A 156 5.65 19.01 -6.11
CA TYR A 156 6.19 20.26 -6.63
C TYR A 156 7.51 20.54 -5.94
N ASP A 157 8.59 20.71 -6.71
CA ASP A 157 9.87 21.15 -6.19
C ASP A 157 10.16 22.58 -6.64
N ALA A 158 10.15 23.51 -5.69
CA ALA A 158 10.41 24.93 -5.91
C ALA A 158 11.91 25.25 -6.12
N ASN A 159 12.81 24.33 -5.76
CA ASN A 159 14.26 24.58 -5.73
C ASN A 159 14.96 24.27 -7.07
N VAL A 160 14.24 23.67 -8.03
CA VAL A 160 14.72 23.41 -9.39
C VAL A 160 14.26 24.49 -10.36
N ALA A 161 14.99 24.67 -11.47
CA ALA A 161 14.82 25.78 -12.41
C ALA A 161 13.34 26.06 -12.75
N SER A 162 12.80 27.16 -12.18
CA SER A 162 11.41 27.64 -12.29
C SER A 162 10.28 26.72 -11.79
N GLY A 163 10.62 25.73 -10.96
CA GLY A 163 9.68 24.77 -10.38
C GLY A 163 9.45 23.57 -11.29
N THR A 164 9.54 22.35 -10.74
CA THR A 164 9.18 21.10 -11.43
C THR A 164 7.99 20.47 -10.74
N MET A 165 6.98 20.08 -11.51
CA MET A 165 5.81 19.37 -11.01
C MET A 165 5.72 17.99 -11.68
N THR A 166 5.47 16.95 -10.89
CA THR A 166 5.38 15.55 -11.35
C THR A 166 4.16 14.85 -10.76
N LEU A 167 3.39 14.17 -11.61
CA LEU A 167 2.28 13.30 -11.21
C LEU A 167 2.73 11.87 -11.01
N TYR A 168 2.06 11.18 -10.08
CA TYR A 168 2.24 9.76 -9.83
C TYR A 168 0.86 9.09 -9.72
N THR A 169 0.72 7.95 -10.40
CA THR A 169 -0.45 7.09 -10.32
C THR A 169 0.02 5.68 -9.94
N ASN A 170 -0.46 5.14 -8.82
CA ASN A 170 -0.02 3.88 -8.22
C ASN A 170 1.51 3.77 -8.05
N GLY A 171 2.14 4.89 -7.69
CA GLY A 171 3.60 4.98 -7.48
C GLY A 171 4.42 5.09 -8.78
N VAL A 172 3.80 4.98 -9.95
CA VAL A 172 4.46 5.18 -11.25
C VAL A 172 4.38 6.65 -11.63
N SER A 173 5.51 7.26 -11.96
CA SER A 173 5.56 8.63 -12.46
C SER A 173 4.89 8.71 -13.84
N GLY A 174 3.89 9.56 -13.97
CA GLY A 174 3.22 9.87 -15.24
C GLY A 174 3.84 11.10 -15.89
N CYS A 175 3.12 12.22 -15.87
CA CYS A 175 3.58 13.46 -16.48
C CYS A 175 4.44 14.34 -15.57
N THR A 176 5.51 14.90 -16.13
CA THR A 176 6.41 15.88 -15.48
C THR A 176 6.47 17.15 -16.30
N SER A 177 6.40 18.30 -15.63
CA SER A 177 6.61 19.62 -16.24
C SER A 177 7.96 20.17 -15.81
N HIS A 178 8.67 20.79 -16.76
CA HIS A 178 9.78 21.69 -16.47
C HIS A 178 9.37 23.06 -17.01
N ARG A 179 9.24 24.08 -16.15
CA ARG A 179 9.17 25.44 -16.69
C ARG A 179 10.52 25.71 -17.37
N SER A 180 10.49 26.01 -18.66
CA SER A 180 11.65 26.62 -19.30
C SER A 180 11.65 28.08 -18.88
N GLY A 181 12.76 28.55 -18.30
CA GLY A 181 12.92 29.95 -17.97
C GLY A 181 12.68 30.80 -19.21
N ALA A 182 11.69 31.69 -19.16
CA ALA A 182 11.58 32.77 -20.11
C ALA A 182 12.87 33.61 -20.01
N SER A 183 13.76 33.43 -20.99
CA SER A 183 14.80 34.41 -21.28
C SER A 183 14.12 35.62 -21.91
N ARG A 184 14.64 36.79 -21.55
CA ARG A 184 14.08 38.13 -21.75
C ARG A 184 13.69 38.48 -23.18
#